data_AF-A0A5T1VQ60-F1
#
_entry.id   AF-A0A5T1VQ60-F1
#
_cell.length_a   1.000
_cell.length_b   1.000
_cell.length_c   1.000
_cell.angle_alpha   90.00
_cell.angle_beta   90.00
_cell.angle_gamma   90.00
#
_symmetry.space_group_name_H-M   'P 1'
#
loop_
_entity.id
_entity.type
_entity.pdbx_description
1 polymer ?
#
loop_
_entity_poly.entity_id
_entity_poly.type
_entity_poly.pdbx_seq_one_letter_code
_entity_poly.pdbx_strand_id
1 'polypeptide(L)'
;MIKGLSSETLGLSLEEIKNVSRGEDWQFNPDMSVYPQNEDGSYSKETLFMSFLKAQGGQPVESLKTTLNPKLEAYKRAMAKESFSGPAINIDSIMTGKSDFKNFFRYWAERGIEGDLYMYENNISKESAMGNWALDAEIKQALANGWKAKPSTIDSYADSIMDRLNNLLGQTRV
;
A
#
# COMPACT_ATOMS: atom_id res chain seq x y z
N MET A 1 15.43 31.81 21.50
CA MET A 1 15.70 30.46 22.03
C MET A 1 14.89 30.29 23.30
N ILE A 2 14.01 29.28 23.37
CA ILE A 2 13.23 28.99 24.58
C ILE A 2 14.18 28.36 25.61
N LYS A 3 14.21 28.92 26.82
CA LYS A 3 15.04 28.42 27.92
C LYS A 3 14.50 27.03 28.31
N GLY A 4 15.28 25.97 28.07
CA GLY A 4 14.90 24.58 28.41
C GLY A 4 14.89 23.58 27.25
N LEU A 5 15.02 24.01 25.99
CA LEU A 5 15.20 23.11 24.85
C LEU A 5 16.69 23.08 24.45
N SER A 6 17.41 21.98 24.73
CA SER A 6 18.77 21.78 24.20
C SER A 6 18.70 21.08 22.85
N SER A 7 19.61 21.40 21.92
CA SER A 7 19.67 20.75 20.61
C SER A 7 19.85 19.23 20.69
N GLU A 8 20.52 18.76 21.75
CA GLU A 8 20.77 17.34 21.99
C GLU A 8 19.49 16.53 22.24
N THR A 9 18.43 17.16 22.77
CA THR A 9 17.18 16.43 23.10
C THR A 9 16.33 16.11 21.88
N LEU A 10 16.61 16.73 20.74
CA LEU A 10 15.82 16.55 19.51
C LEU A 10 16.50 15.65 18.48
N GLY A 11 17.70 15.13 18.75
CA GLY A 11 18.45 14.28 17.82
C GLY A 11 18.83 14.96 16.51
N LEU A 12 18.73 16.29 16.44
CA LEU A 12 19.08 17.11 15.29
C LEU A 12 20.37 17.86 15.56
N SER A 13 21.28 17.87 14.59
CA SER A 13 22.53 18.61 14.67
C SER A 13 22.25 20.13 14.69
N LEU A 14 23.14 20.90 15.32
CA LEU A 14 23.07 22.37 15.34
C LEU A 14 23.04 22.99 13.94
N GLU A 15 23.58 22.28 12.95
CA GLU A 15 23.63 22.69 11.54
C GLU A 15 22.28 22.52 10.86
N GLU A 16 21.52 21.46 11.17
CA GLU A 16 20.16 21.24 10.68
C GLU A 16 19.18 22.28 11.24
N ILE A 17 19.31 22.65 12.52
CA ILE A 17 18.47 23.68 13.16
C ILE A 17 18.68 25.06 12.50
N LYS A 18 19.93 25.42 12.17
CA LYS A 18 20.26 26.69 11.51
C LYS A 18 19.74 26.80 10.08
N ASN A 19 19.53 25.67 9.41
CA ASN A 19 19.09 25.64 8.01
C ASN A 19 17.56 25.57 7.86
N VAL A 20 16.83 25.03 8.86
CA VAL A 20 15.37 25.25 8.97
C VAL A 20 15.06 26.74 9.23
N SER A 21 16.06 27.46 9.76
CA SER A 21 16.16 28.85 10.22
C SER A 21 15.74 30.05 9.35
N ARG A 22 15.56 29.91 8.02
CA ARG A 22 15.86 31.02 7.07
C ARG A 22 14.73 31.63 6.23
N GLY A 23 13.46 31.43 6.56
CA GLY A 23 12.33 32.10 5.90
C GLY A 23 11.46 32.82 6.93
N GLU A 24 11.03 34.03 6.60
CA GLU A 24 10.16 34.84 7.48
C GLU A 24 8.75 34.21 7.67
N ASP A 25 8.40 33.20 6.87
CA ASP A 25 7.07 32.60 6.80
C ASP A 25 6.85 31.39 7.73
N TRP A 26 7.87 30.89 8.43
CA TRP A 26 7.77 29.69 9.30
C TRP A 26 8.26 29.96 10.73
N GLN A 27 8.04 31.17 11.25
CA GLN A 27 8.37 31.47 12.64
C GLN A 27 7.37 30.78 13.58
N PHE A 28 7.86 29.80 14.36
CA PHE A 28 7.07 29.08 15.35
C PHE A 28 6.70 30.01 16.52
N ASN A 29 5.48 30.55 16.49
CA ASN A 29 4.92 31.43 17.52
C ASN A 29 3.51 30.95 17.93
N PRO A 30 3.40 29.78 18.61
CA PRO A 30 2.10 29.31 19.11
C PRO A 30 1.51 30.31 20.10
N ASP A 31 0.19 30.45 20.11
CA ASP A 31 -0.50 31.12 21.20
C ASP A 31 -0.39 30.28 22.49
N MET A 32 0.43 30.77 23.41
CA MET A 32 0.70 30.13 24.70
C MET A 32 -0.20 30.65 25.84
N SER A 33 -1.04 31.66 25.59
CA SER A 33 -1.85 32.33 26.62
C SER A 33 -2.88 31.41 27.28
N VAL A 34 -3.30 30.36 26.58
CA VAL A 34 -4.31 29.39 27.02
C VAL A 34 -3.73 28.25 27.87
N TYR A 35 -2.41 28.21 28.06
CA TYR A 35 -1.76 27.14 28.80
C TYR A 35 -1.23 27.61 30.16
N PRO A 36 -1.39 26.80 31.22
CA PRO A 36 -0.88 27.15 32.54
C PRO A 36 0.65 27.12 32.54
N GLN A 37 1.26 28.12 33.18
CA GLN A 37 2.69 28.15 33.47
C GLN A 37 2.96 27.46 34.82
N ASN A 38 4.13 26.84 34.93
CA ASN A 38 4.69 26.39 36.19
C ASN A 38 5.03 27.59 37.08
N GLU A 39 5.28 27.36 38.37
CA GLU A 39 5.61 28.44 39.34
C GLU A 39 6.85 29.26 38.95
N ASP A 40 7.75 28.69 38.16
CA ASP A 40 8.95 29.34 37.64
C ASP A 40 8.72 30.09 36.30
N GLY A 41 7.47 30.16 35.84
CA GLY A 41 7.08 30.78 34.57
C GLY A 41 7.40 29.94 33.32
N SER A 42 7.89 28.71 33.51
CA SER A 42 8.12 27.77 32.40
C SER A 42 6.84 27.03 32.00
N TYR A 43 6.82 26.47 30.80
CA TYR A 43 5.73 25.59 30.38
C TYR A 43 6.15 24.13 30.56
N SER A 44 5.21 23.28 30.98
CA SER A 44 5.44 21.83 31.03
C SER A 44 5.76 21.26 29.64
N LYS A 45 6.43 20.10 29.60
CA LYS A 45 6.81 19.45 28.33
C LYS A 45 5.58 19.09 27.50
N GLU A 46 4.53 18.63 28.14
CA GLU A 46 3.24 18.31 27.53
C GLU A 46 2.59 19.56 26.94
N THR A 47 2.68 20.69 27.64
CA THR A 47 2.17 21.99 27.15
C THR A 47 2.91 22.45 25.90
N LEU A 48 4.23 22.32 25.87
CA LEU A 48 5.05 22.64 24.70
C LEU A 48 4.80 21.68 23.53
N PHE A 49 4.55 20.40 23.82
CA PHE A 49 4.19 19.41 22.80
C PHE A 49 2.81 19.71 22.20
N MET A 50 1.81 20.03 23.03
CA MET A 50 0.48 20.40 22.57
C MET A 50 0.47 21.73 21.81
N SER A 51 1.30 22.70 22.20
CA SER A 51 1.45 23.94 21.46
C SER A 51 2.12 23.72 20.11
N PHE A 52 3.08 22.78 20.02
CA PHE A 52 3.64 22.35 18.74
C PHE A 52 2.60 21.78 17.79
N LEU A 53 1.76 20.85 18.28
CA LEU A 53 0.66 20.29 17.48
C LEU A 53 -0.33 21.37 17.01
N LYS A 54 -0.65 22.36 17.87
CA LYS A 54 -1.56 23.45 17.52
C LYS A 54 -0.94 24.51 16.62
N ALA A 55 0.36 24.81 16.74
CA ALA A 55 1.06 25.70 15.80
C ALA A 55 1.28 25.05 14.43
N GLN A 56 1.37 23.72 14.38
CA GLN A 56 1.15 22.95 13.14
C GLN A 56 -0.33 22.83 12.75
N GLY A 57 -1.21 23.64 13.36
CA GLY A 57 -2.57 23.91 12.93
C GLY A 57 -2.63 24.64 11.59
N GLY A 58 -1.91 24.13 10.60
CA GLY A 58 -2.30 24.26 9.22
C GLY A 58 -3.69 23.68 9.11
N GLN A 59 -4.71 24.54 9.22
CA GLN A 59 -5.88 24.33 8.41
C GLN A 59 -5.37 24.04 6.99
N PRO A 60 -5.90 23.03 6.29
CA PRO A 60 -5.65 22.96 4.87
C PRO A 60 -6.15 24.28 4.31
N VAL A 61 -5.22 25.18 4.00
CA VAL A 61 -5.54 26.29 3.11
C VAL A 61 -6.00 25.55 1.86
N GLU A 62 -7.27 25.69 1.50
CA GLU A 62 -7.77 25.31 0.17
C GLU A 62 -7.05 26.19 -0.85
N SER A 63 -5.77 25.88 -1.03
CA SER A 63 -4.97 26.32 -2.13
C SER A 63 -5.48 25.52 -3.31
N LEU A 64 -5.82 26.20 -4.40
CA LEU A 64 -6.07 25.58 -5.71
C LEU A 64 -4.88 24.72 -6.22
N LYS A 65 -3.80 24.59 -5.44
CA LYS A 65 -2.59 23.81 -5.68
C LYS A 65 -2.25 22.84 -4.54
N THR A 66 -3.22 22.29 -3.81
CA THR A 66 -2.96 21.10 -2.97
C THR A 66 -2.67 19.90 -3.87
N THR A 67 -1.44 19.80 -4.35
CA THR A 67 -0.95 18.59 -5.02
C THR A 67 -0.69 17.53 -3.98
N LEU A 68 -1.10 16.29 -4.26
CA LEU A 68 -0.75 15.14 -3.42
C LEU A 68 0.75 15.14 -3.17
N ASN A 69 1.16 14.74 -1.96
CA ASN A 69 2.56 14.48 -1.65
C ASN A 69 3.14 13.59 -2.78
N PRO A 70 4.27 13.95 -3.40
CA PRO A 70 4.86 13.21 -4.52
C PRO A 70 5.06 11.71 -4.22
N LYS A 71 5.33 11.35 -2.96
CA LYS A 71 5.40 9.94 -2.52
C LYS A 71 4.04 9.25 -2.57
N LEU A 72 2.98 9.96 -2.16
CA LEU A 72 1.62 9.43 -2.18
C LEU A 72 1.07 9.35 -3.62
N GLU A 73 1.43 10.31 -4.49
CA GLU A 73 1.14 10.21 -5.93
C GLU A 73 1.88 9.02 -6.55
N ALA A 74 3.19 8.89 -6.30
CA ALA A 74 3.98 7.78 -6.82
C ALA A 74 3.42 6.44 -6.33
N TYR A 75 3.05 6.34 -5.05
CA TYR A 75 2.41 5.16 -4.49
C TYR A 75 1.05 4.88 -5.12
N LYS A 76 0.16 5.87 -5.24
CA LYS A 76 -1.14 5.69 -5.92
C LYS A 76 -0.99 5.33 -7.39
N ARG A 77 0.02 5.87 -8.06
CA ARG A 77 0.32 5.59 -9.48
C ARG A 77 0.92 4.20 -9.66
N ALA A 78 1.75 3.74 -8.72
CA ALA A 78 2.24 2.36 -8.67
C ALA A 78 1.08 1.41 -8.38
N MET A 79 0.29 1.68 -7.35
CA MET A 79 -0.94 0.93 -7.03
C MET A 79 -1.92 0.91 -8.19
N ALA A 80 -2.11 2.01 -8.92
CA ALA A 80 -3.00 2.06 -10.09
C ALA A 80 -2.42 1.31 -11.31
N LYS A 81 -1.09 1.21 -11.44
CA LYS A 81 -0.44 0.37 -12.45
C LYS A 81 -0.53 -1.12 -12.09
N GLU A 82 -0.45 -1.44 -10.81
CA GLU A 82 -0.62 -2.80 -10.27
C GLU A 82 -2.11 -3.18 -10.13
N SER A 83 -3.00 -2.20 -10.13
CA SER A 83 -4.44 -2.40 -10.15
C SER A 83 -4.83 -2.86 -11.54
N PHE A 84 -5.31 -4.10 -11.58
CA PHE A 84 -5.90 -4.72 -12.75
C PHE A 84 -7.01 -3.85 -13.36
N SER A 85 -6.82 -3.33 -14.58
CA SER A 85 -7.80 -2.53 -15.33
C SER A 85 -8.90 -3.39 -16.00
N GLY A 86 -9.41 -4.39 -15.29
CA GLY A 86 -10.42 -5.33 -15.78
C GLY A 86 -11.71 -5.29 -14.96
N PRO A 87 -12.64 -6.24 -15.20
CA PRO A 87 -13.89 -6.31 -14.47
C PRO A 87 -13.59 -6.37 -12.97
N ALA A 88 -14.07 -5.40 -12.20
CA ALA A 88 -13.92 -5.42 -10.75
C ALA A 88 -14.88 -6.47 -10.18
N ILE A 89 -14.34 -7.44 -9.44
CA ILE A 89 -15.16 -8.43 -8.71
C ILE A 89 -14.95 -8.25 -7.21
N ASN A 90 -16.06 -8.23 -6.47
CA ASN A 90 -16.01 -8.18 -5.01
C ASN A 90 -15.97 -9.61 -4.46
N ILE A 91 -15.10 -9.85 -3.48
CA ILE A 91 -14.98 -11.14 -2.80
C ILE A 91 -16.32 -11.58 -2.16
N ASP A 92 -17.09 -10.66 -1.58
CA ASP A 92 -18.43 -10.94 -1.05
C ASP A 92 -19.37 -11.44 -2.15
N SER A 93 -19.30 -10.84 -3.33
CA SER A 93 -20.12 -11.28 -4.47
C SER A 93 -19.71 -12.66 -4.99
N ILE A 94 -18.42 -13.00 -4.94
CA ILE A 94 -17.92 -14.37 -5.23
C ILE A 94 -18.45 -15.35 -4.19
N MET A 95 -18.27 -15.03 -2.91
CA MET A 95 -18.63 -15.89 -1.78
C MET A 95 -20.14 -16.14 -1.68
N THR A 96 -20.95 -15.16 -2.06
CA THR A 96 -22.42 -15.26 -2.05
C THR A 96 -23.00 -15.83 -3.35
N GLY A 97 -22.15 -16.23 -4.31
CA GLY A 97 -22.58 -16.74 -5.61
C GLY A 97 -23.26 -15.70 -6.52
N LYS A 98 -23.20 -14.41 -6.15
CA LYS A 98 -23.74 -13.30 -6.95
C LYS A 98 -22.87 -12.96 -8.14
N SER A 99 -21.60 -13.36 -8.12
CA SER A 99 -20.68 -13.20 -9.24
C SER A 99 -20.15 -14.54 -9.69
N ASP A 100 -20.14 -14.74 -11.00
CA ASP A 100 -19.58 -15.93 -11.63
C ASP A 100 -18.04 -15.84 -11.64
N PHE A 101 -17.43 -16.46 -10.63
CA PHE A 101 -15.99 -16.50 -10.49
C PHE A 101 -15.30 -17.15 -11.70
N LYS A 102 -15.90 -18.17 -12.32
CA LYS A 102 -15.31 -18.85 -13.48
C LYS A 102 -15.24 -17.92 -14.69
N ASN A 103 -16.32 -17.20 -14.97
CA ASN A 103 -16.32 -16.23 -16.06
C ASN A 103 -15.37 -15.05 -15.81
N PHE A 104 -15.29 -14.56 -14.56
CA PHE A 104 -14.27 -13.59 -14.17
C PHE A 104 -12.86 -14.14 -14.37
N PHE A 105 -12.61 -15.38 -13.96
CA PHE A 105 -11.31 -16.01 -14.04
C PHE A 105 -10.89 -16.25 -15.51
N ARG A 106 -11.82 -16.68 -16.36
CA ARG A 106 -11.61 -16.85 -17.80
C ARG A 106 -11.22 -15.55 -18.50
N TYR A 107 -11.72 -14.40 -18.06
CA TYR A 107 -11.28 -13.10 -18.58
C TYR A 107 -9.79 -12.82 -18.33
N TRP A 108 -9.26 -13.29 -17.19
CA TRP A 108 -7.87 -13.10 -16.79
C TRP A 108 -6.92 -14.20 -17.30
N ALA A 109 -7.46 -15.37 -17.63
CA ALA A 109 -6.71 -16.53 -18.13
C ALA A 109 -5.80 -16.22 -19.33
N GLU A 110 -6.13 -15.21 -20.13
CA GLU A 110 -5.37 -14.78 -21.31
C GLU A 110 -4.66 -13.43 -21.11
N ARG A 111 -4.48 -12.96 -19.86
CA ARG A 111 -4.00 -11.60 -19.55
C ARG A 111 -2.98 -11.50 -18.42
N GLY A 112 -2.31 -12.58 -18.04
CA GLY A 112 -1.26 -12.51 -17.01
C GLY A 112 -1.16 -13.69 -16.05
N ILE A 113 -1.93 -14.76 -16.25
CA ILE A 113 -1.84 -16.00 -15.45
C ILE A 113 -1.54 -17.24 -16.31
N GLU A 114 -1.13 -17.05 -17.56
CA GLU A 114 -0.88 -18.12 -18.53
C GLU A 114 0.21 -19.08 -18.03
N GLY A 115 1.26 -18.56 -17.38
CA GLY A 115 2.32 -19.38 -16.80
C GLY A 115 1.82 -20.27 -15.64
N ASP A 116 0.96 -19.72 -14.79
CA ASP A 116 0.32 -20.48 -13.70
C ASP A 116 -0.60 -21.59 -14.27
N LEU A 117 -1.32 -21.30 -15.36
CA LEU A 117 -2.13 -22.29 -16.06
C LEU A 117 -1.29 -23.36 -16.76
N TYR A 118 -0.14 -22.99 -17.34
CA TYR A 118 0.78 -23.94 -17.95
C TYR A 118 1.30 -24.94 -16.93
N MET A 119 1.75 -24.44 -15.78
CA MET A 119 2.21 -25.29 -14.69
C MET A 119 1.10 -26.21 -14.18
N TYR A 120 -0.11 -25.67 -14.01
CA TYR A 120 -1.26 -26.46 -13.58
C TYR A 120 -1.63 -27.58 -14.57
N GLU A 121 -1.68 -27.30 -15.88
CA GLU A 121 -1.99 -28.30 -16.90
C GLU A 121 -0.94 -29.42 -16.97
N ASN A 122 0.32 -29.10 -16.67
CA ASN A 122 1.44 -30.03 -16.67
C ASN A 122 1.73 -30.66 -15.29
N ASN A 123 0.87 -30.45 -14.29
CA ASN A 123 1.04 -30.93 -12.92
C ASN A 123 2.37 -30.52 -12.26
N ILE A 124 2.88 -29.33 -12.61
CA ILE A 124 4.08 -28.75 -12.04
C ILE A 124 3.68 -27.97 -10.78
N SER A 125 4.23 -28.35 -9.63
CA SER A 125 3.97 -27.65 -8.38
C SER A 125 4.70 -26.30 -8.35
N LYS A 126 4.12 -25.32 -7.63
CA LYS A 126 4.76 -24.00 -7.48
C LYS A 126 6.10 -24.12 -6.77
N GLU A 127 6.22 -25.05 -5.82
CA GLU A 127 7.44 -25.33 -5.08
C GLU A 127 8.56 -25.82 -6.00
N SER A 128 8.26 -26.68 -6.98
CA SER A 128 9.24 -27.15 -7.96
C SER A 128 9.60 -26.10 -9.02
N ALA A 129 8.75 -25.08 -9.19
CA ALA A 129 9.00 -23.96 -10.10
C ALA A 129 9.88 -22.86 -9.48
N MET A 130 10.01 -22.78 -8.16
CA MET A 130 10.77 -21.73 -7.48
C MET A 130 12.26 -21.76 -7.88
N GLY A 131 12.72 -20.68 -8.51
CA GLY A 131 14.13 -20.54 -8.94
C GLY A 131 14.51 -21.39 -10.15
N ASN A 132 13.55 -22.06 -10.80
CA ASN A 132 13.79 -22.87 -11.98
C ASN A 132 13.75 -22.01 -13.26
N TRP A 133 14.90 -21.43 -13.60
CA TRP A 133 15.05 -20.58 -14.79
C TRP A 133 14.78 -21.34 -16.10
N ALA A 134 15.03 -22.66 -16.13
CA ALA A 134 14.77 -23.49 -17.32
C ALA A 134 13.27 -23.63 -17.58
N LEU A 135 12.47 -23.81 -16.51
CA LEU A 135 11.01 -23.85 -16.60
C LEU A 135 10.43 -22.49 -17.03
N ASP A 136 10.96 -21.38 -16.51
CA ASP A 136 10.54 -20.03 -16.95
C ASP A 136 10.79 -19.81 -18.45
N ALA A 137 11.95 -20.26 -18.95
CA ALA A 137 12.26 -20.21 -20.38
C ALA A 137 11.33 -21.11 -21.21
N GLU A 138 11.04 -22.32 -20.73
CA GLU A 138 10.11 -23.26 -21.37
C GLU A 138 8.70 -22.65 -21.49
N ILE A 139 8.18 -22.09 -20.40
CA ILE A 139 6.86 -21.44 -20.38
C ILE A 139 6.83 -20.27 -21.37
N LYS A 140 7.86 -19.40 -21.34
CA LYS A 140 7.96 -18.27 -22.28
C LYS A 140 7.99 -18.73 -23.73
N GLN A 141 8.71 -19.81 -24.02
CA GLN A 141 8.77 -20.39 -25.36
C GLN A 141 7.43 -21.01 -25.78
N ALA A 142 6.76 -21.75 -24.90
CA ALA A 142 5.44 -22.31 -25.16
C ALA A 142 4.41 -21.21 -25.48
N LEU A 143 4.41 -20.13 -24.69
CA LEU A 143 3.53 -18.97 -24.92
C LEU A 143 3.86 -18.25 -26.24
N ALA A 144 5.15 -18.08 -26.57
CA ALA A 144 5.57 -17.53 -27.85
C ALA A 144 5.15 -18.40 -29.05
N ASN A 145 5.07 -19.72 -28.84
CA ASN A 145 4.58 -20.68 -29.83
C ASN A 145 3.04 -20.76 -29.90
N GLY A 146 2.33 -19.89 -29.18
CA GLY A 146 0.87 -19.83 -29.21
C GLY A 146 0.17 -20.84 -28.31
N TRP A 147 0.88 -21.43 -27.34
CA TRP A 147 0.24 -22.25 -26.32
C TRP A 147 -0.85 -21.44 -25.60
N LYS A 148 -2.00 -22.09 -25.38
CA LYS A 148 -3.11 -21.57 -24.60
C LYS A 148 -3.67 -22.69 -23.73
N ALA A 149 -4.04 -22.34 -22.50
CA ALA A 149 -4.69 -23.27 -21.59
C ALA A 149 -6.01 -23.79 -22.19
N LYS A 150 -6.31 -25.07 -21.98
CA LYS A 150 -7.62 -25.62 -22.38
C LYS A 150 -8.74 -24.97 -21.55
N PRO A 151 -9.95 -24.77 -22.11
CA PRO A 151 -11.08 -24.25 -21.34
C PRO A 151 -11.35 -25.06 -20.06
N SER A 152 -11.23 -26.38 -20.12
CA SER A 152 -11.36 -27.26 -18.95
C SER A 152 -10.28 -27.02 -17.88
N THR A 153 -9.05 -26.70 -18.30
CA THR A 153 -7.94 -26.38 -17.39
C THR A 153 -8.25 -25.09 -16.63
N ILE A 154 -8.75 -24.07 -17.33
CA ILE A 154 -9.13 -22.79 -16.74
C ILE A 154 -10.24 -22.99 -15.71
N ASP A 155 -11.28 -23.75 -16.07
CA ASP A 155 -12.42 -24.00 -15.17
C ASP A 155 -11.99 -24.80 -13.92
N SER A 156 -11.20 -25.87 -14.09
CA SER A 156 -10.68 -26.66 -12.95
C SER A 156 -9.74 -25.87 -12.06
N TYR A 157 -8.90 -25.00 -12.63
CA TYR A 157 -8.03 -24.13 -11.84
C TYR A 157 -8.83 -23.11 -11.03
N ALA A 158 -9.88 -22.52 -11.63
CA ALA A 158 -10.80 -21.64 -10.93
C ALA A 158 -11.51 -22.38 -9.77
N ASP A 159 -11.97 -23.61 -9.98
CA ASP A 159 -12.56 -24.44 -8.91
C ASP A 159 -11.55 -24.69 -7.78
N SER A 160 -10.31 -25.05 -8.10
CA SER A 160 -9.24 -25.23 -7.10
C SER A 160 -8.98 -23.95 -6.27
N ILE A 161 -9.07 -22.76 -6.87
CA ILE A 161 -8.95 -21.50 -6.12
C ILE A 161 -10.13 -21.34 -5.16
N MET A 162 -11.35 -21.59 -5.62
CA MET A 162 -12.55 -21.50 -4.78
C MET A 162 -12.51 -22.49 -3.62
N ASP A 163 -12.05 -23.72 -3.86
CA ASP A 163 -11.88 -24.72 -2.80
C ASP A 163 -10.86 -24.28 -1.75
N ARG A 164 -9.70 -23.75 -2.18
CA ARG A 164 -8.68 -23.21 -1.26
C ARG A 164 -9.23 -22.02 -0.47
N LEU A 165 -9.97 -21.12 -1.12
CA LEU A 165 -10.61 -19.98 -0.46
C LEU A 165 -11.64 -20.44 0.59
N ASN A 166 -12.50 -21.39 0.21
CA ASN A 166 -13.49 -21.97 1.12
C ASN A 166 -12.81 -22.67 2.31
N ASN A 167 -11.70 -23.38 2.09
CA ASN A 167 -10.93 -24.01 3.17
C ASN A 167 -10.33 -22.98 4.12
N LEU A 168 -9.76 -21.88 3.61
CA LEU A 168 -9.22 -20.78 4.43
C LEU A 168 -10.32 -20.10 5.27
N LEU A 169 -11.50 -19.90 4.68
CA LEU A 169 -12.63 -19.31 5.38
C LEU A 169 -13.26 -20.28 6.39
N GLY A 170 -13.27 -21.58 6.07
CA GLY A 170 -13.69 -22.63 7.00
C GLY A 170 -12.81 -22.68 8.25
N GLN A 171 -11.50 -22.45 8.11
CA GLN A 171 -10.56 -22.39 9.23
C GLN A 171 -10.73 -21.17 10.13
N THR A 172 -11.33 -20.08 9.63
CA THR A 172 -11.50 -18.83 10.37
C THR A 172 -12.89 -18.65 10.99
N ARG A 173 -13.82 -19.59 10.75
CA ARG A 173 -15.11 -19.65 11.43
C ARG A 173 -14.94 -20.26 12.83
N VAL A 174 -14.94 -19.40 13.84
CA VAL A 174 -15.04 -19.74 15.28
C VAL A 174 -16.51 -19.90 15.66
#